data_AF-A0AAV9CXD0-F1
#
_entry.id   AF-A0AAV9CXD0-F1
#
_cell.length_a   1.000
_cell.length_b   1.000
_cell.length_c   1.000
_cell.angle_alpha   90.00
_cell.angle_beta   90.00
_cell.angle_gamma   90.00
#
_symmetry.space_group_name_H-M   'P 1'
#
loop_
_entity.id
_entity.type
_entity.pdbx_description
1 polymer ?
#
loop_
_entity_poly.entity_id
_entity_poly.type
_entity_poly.pdbx_seq_one_letter_code
_entity_poly.pdbx_strand_id
1 'polypeptide(L)'
;MASSSAPVVSERRGIPAATFVEDVQTYLTQLELDVNSSLSFLQERLQQYRLVEMKLLAQQRDLQAKIPDIEKCLDIVATLQAKKGAGEANALLQKNLENAKGSLEVLVGDLQFLRDQVTITQVTIARVYNWDVHQRRIKQ
;
A
#
# COMPACT_ATOMS: atom_id res chain seq x y z
N MET A 1 21.74 -25.53 -1.96
CA MET A 1 21.86 -24.10 -2.33
C MET A 1 20.73 -23.36 -1.65
N ALA A 2 21.05 -22.40 -0.78
CA ALA A 2 20.08 -21.68 0.03
C ALA A 2 19.38 -20.63 -0.85
N SER A 3 18.09 -20.85 -1.14
CA SER A 3 17.24 -19.81 -1.71
C SER A 3 16.62 -19.07 -0.53
N SER A 4 17.17 -17.90 -0.20
CA SER A 4 16.56 -16.99 0.77
C SER A 4 15.34 -16.35 0.12
N SER A 5 14.21 -17.05 0.11
CA SER A 5 12.93 -16.41 -0.20
C SER A 5 12.58 -15.54 1.00
N ALA A 6 12.67 -14.21 0.83
CA ALA A 6 12.07 -13.26 1.76
C ALA A 6 10.61 -13.68 2.06
N PRO A 7 10.11 -13.46 3.29
CA PRO A 7 8.74 -13.82 3.62
C PRO A 7 7.79 -13.12 2.63
N VAL A 8 7.02 -13.92 1.87
CA VAL A 8 5.96 -13.40 1.01
C VAL A 8 4.91 -12.80 1.95
N VAL A 9 4.82 -11.47 1.99
CA VAL A 9 3.82 -10.77 2.80
C VAL A 9 2.45 -11.10 2.24
N SER A 10 1.73 -12.02 2.89
CA SER A 10 0.42 -12.51 2.45
C SER A 10 -0.70 -11.49 2.67
N GLU A 11 -0.51 -10.57 3.61
CA GLU A 11 -1.50 -9.56 3.99
C GLU A 11 -0.84 -8.34 4.61
N ARG A 12 -1.39 -7.15 4.33
CA ARG A 12 -0.95 -5.90 4.96
C ARG A 12 -2.15 -5.02 5.27
N ARG A 13 -2.32 -4.60 6.53
CA ARG A 13 -3.48 -3.80 6.99
C ARG A 13 -4.87 -4.43 6.71
N GLY A 14 -4.97 -5.77 6.79
CA GLY A 14 -6.22 -6.46 6.47
C GLY A 14 -6.46 -6.65 4.95
N ILE A 15 -5.44 -6.37 4.13
CA ILE A 15 -5.54 -6.36 2.67
C ILE A 15 -4.75 -7.54 2.12
N PRO A 16 -5.42 -8.54 1.52
CA PRO A 16 -4.76 -9.70 0.95
C PRO A 16 -3.85 -9.30 -0.21
N ALA A 17 -2.70 -9.95 -0.31
CA ALA A 17 -1.83 -9.85 -1.47
C ALA A 17 -2.53 -10.43 -2.72
N ALA A 18 -2.33 -9.76 -3.85
CA ALA A 18 -2.70 -10.23 -5.16
C ALA A 18 -1.75 -11.35 -5.59
N THR A 19 -2.33 -12.42 -6.13
CA THR A 19 -1.54 -13.52 -6.71
C THR A 19 -1.23 -13.21 -8.17
N PHE A 20 0.04 -13.39 -8.55
CA PHE A 20 0.43 -13.33 -9.95
C PHE A 20 -0.04 -14.58 -10.69
N VAL A 21 -0.75 -14.40 -11.80
CA VAL A 21 -1.34 -15.50 -12.58
C VAL A 21 -0.49 -15.79 -13.80
N GLU A 22 0.28 -16.89 -13.76
CA GLU A 22 1.07 -17.39 -14.90
C GLU A 22 0.23 -18.11 -15.93
N ASP A 23 -0.51 -19.12 -15.49
CA ASP A 23 -1.42 -19.88 -16.33
C ASP A 23 -2.88 -19.53 -16.02
N VAL A 24 -3.54 -18.88 -16.98
CA VAL A 24 -4.92 -18.39 -16.81
C VAL A 24 -5.91 -19.54 -16.66
N GLN A 25 -5.71 -20.64 -17.39
CA GLN A 25 -6.65 -21.76 -17.37
C GLN A 25 -6.67 -22.43 -15.99
N THR A 26 -5.49 -22.74 -15.44
CA THR A 26 -5.31 -23.29 -14.10
C THR A 26 -5.90 -22.36 -13.05
N TYR A 27 -5.66 -21.06 -13.16
CA TYR A 27 -6.23 -20.06 -12.26
C TYR A 27 -7.76 -20.05 -12.27
N LEU A 28 -8.38 -20.07 -13.46
CA LEU A 28 -9.85 -20.11 -13.59
C LEU A 28 -10.43 -21.42 -13.06
N THR A 29 -9.79 -22.55 -13.34
CA THR A 29 -10.22 -23.87 -12.83
C THR A 29 -10.11 -23.97 -11.32
N GLN A 30 -9.01 -23.48 -10.73
CA GLN A 30 -8.81 -23.53 -9.27
C GLN A 30 -9.81 -22.68 -8.51
N LEU A 31 -10.25 -21.55 -9.10
CA LEU A 31 -11.25 -20.68 -8.50
C LEU A 31 -12.69 -21.07 -8.87
N GLU A 32 -12.87 -22.06 -9.77
CA GLU A 32 -14.18 -22.45 -10.31
C GLU A 32 -14.96 -21.25 -10.92
N LEU A 33 -14.24 -20.33 -11.57
CA LEU A 33 -14.82 -19.13 -12.18
C LEU A 33 -14.75 -19.17 -13.70
N ASP A 34 -15.80 -18.69 -14.35
CA ASP A 34 -15.71 -18.30 -15.76
C ASP A 34 -14.96 -16.97 -15.92
N VAL A 35 -14.60 -16.64 -17.17
CA VAL A 35 -13.83 -15.44 -17.50
C VAL A 35 -14.51 -14.16 -16.99
N ASN A 36 -15.81 -13.99 -17.21
CA ASN A 36 -16.50 -12.74 -16.87
C ASN A 36 -16.61 -12.56 -15.35
N SER A 37 -16.90 -13.65 -14.63
CA SER A 37 -16.93 -13.66 -13.17
C SER A 37 -15.53 -13.37 -12.59
N SER A 38 -14.48 -13.95 -13.17
CA SER A 38 -13.09 -13.69 -12.77
C SER A 38 -12.66 -12.23 -13.02
N LEU A 39 -12.99 -11.67 -14.19
CA LEU A 39 -12.71 -10.27 -14.50
C LEU A 39 -13.46 -9.32 -13.56
N SER A 40 -14.72 -9.60 -13.25
CA SER A 40 -15.52 -8.81 -12.32
C SER A 40 -14.90 -8.83 -10.91
N PHE A 41 -14.52 -10.01 -10.42
CA PHE A 41 -13.84 -10.18 -9.13
C PHE A 41 -12.51 -9.39 -9.06
N LEU A 42 -11.68 -9.49 -10.11
CA LEU A 42 -10.41 -8.77 -10.16
C LEU A 42 -10.61 -7.24 -10.23
N GLN A 43 -11.65 -6.77 -10.92
CA GLN A 43 -12.00 -5.35 -10.96
C GLN A 43 -12.44 -4.82 -9.60
N GLU A 44 -13.27 -5.58 -8.87
CA GLU A 44 -13.67 -5.23 -7.50
C GLU A 44 -12.44 -5.16 -6.58
N ARG A 45 -11.56 -6.17 -6.66
CA ARG A 45 -10.31 -6.18 -5.90
C ARG A 45 -9.43 -4.97 -6.21
N LEU A 46 -9.30 -4.61 -7.48
CA LEU A 46 -8.55 -3.42 -7.91
C LEU A 46 -9.14 -2.13 -7.34
N GLN A 47 -10.48 -2.01 -7.29
CA GLN A 47 -11.14 -0.87 -6.68
C GLN A 47 -10.87 -0.80 -5.17
N GLN A 48 -10.88 -1.93 -4.47
CA GLN A 48 -10.56 -2.00 -3.04
C GLN A 48 -9.13 -1.49 -2.78
N TYR A 49 -8.13 -1.95 -3.54
CA TYR A 49 -6.75 -1.49 -3.37
C TYR A 49 -6.61 0.02 -3.60
N ARG A 50 -7.22 0.56 -4.67
CA ARG A 50 -7.18 2.00 -4.96
C ARG A 50 -7.85 2.84 -3.89
N LEU A 51 -8.95 2.36 -3.31
CA LEU A 51 -9.66 3.06 -2.24
C LEU A 51 -8.79 3.17 -0.99
N VAL A 52 -8.10 2.09 -0.61
CA VAL A 52 -7.17 2.13 0.52
C VAL A 52 -5.96 3.01 0.18
N GLU A 53 -5.39 2.89 -1.01
CA GLU A 53 -4.26 3.72 -1.45
C GLU A 53 -4.61 5.21 -1.34
N MET A 54 -5.78 5.61 -1.83
CA MET A 54 -6.27 6.98 -1.71
C MET A 54 -6.34 7.46 -0.24
N LYS A 55 -6.85 6.61 0.66
CA LYS A 55 -6.91 6.93 2.10
C LYS A 55 -5.52 7.09 2.71
N LEU A 56 -4.58 6.19 2.41
CA LEU A 56 -3.23 6.24 2.96
C LEU A 56 -2.42 7.40 2.37
N LEU A 57 -2.63 7.76 1.09
CA LEU A 57 -2.02 8.94 0.48
C LEU A 57 -2.49 10.24 1.15
N ALA A 58 -3.78 10.33 1.52
CA ALA A 58 -4.28 11.47 2.28
C ALA A 58 -3.60 11.57 3.65
N GLN A 59 -3.51 10.45 4.38
CA GLN A 59 -2.80 10.40 5.67
C GLN A 59 -1.32 10.75 5.55
N GLN A 60 -0.66 10.30 4.48
CA GLN A 60 0.74 10.64 4.19
C GLN A 60 0.91 12.15 4.02
N ARG A 61 0.05 12.81 3.22
CA ARG A 61 0.09 14.25 3.01
C ARG A 61 -0.11 15.02 4.31
N ASP A 62 -1.07 14.60 5.14
CA ASP A 62 -1.35 15.25 6.42
C ASP A 62 -0.14 15.18 7.37
N LEU A 63 0.53 14.02 7.45
CA LEU A 63 1.73 13.89 8.27
C LEU A 63 2.91 14.68 7.70
N GLN A 64 3.12 14.65 6.39
CA GLN A 64 4.16 15.44 5.73
C GLN A 64 3.97 16.95 5.95
N ALA A 65 2.73 17.42 6.03
CA ALA A 65 2.43 18.82 6.36
C ALA A 65 2.66 19.14 7.85
N LYS A 66 2.35 18.23 8.78
CA LYS A 66 2.49 18.45 10.23
C LYS A 66 3.93 18.39 10.74
N ILE A 67 4.78 17.55 10.14
CA ILE A 67 6.19 17.40 10.54
C ILE A 67 6.94 18.74 10.59
N PRO A 68 6.95 19.59 9.55
CA PRO A 68 7.67 20.86 9.58
C PRO A 68 7.09 21.84 10.62
N ASP A 69 5.78 21.81 10.87
CA ASP A 69 5.16 22.62 11.92
C ASP A 69 5.65 22.20 13.32
N ILE A 70 5.77 20.89 13.58
CA ILE A 70 6.30 20.37 14.84
C ILE A 70 7.78 20.73 15.00
N GLU A 71 8.58 20.63 13.93
CA GLU A 71 9.99 21.04 13.92
C GLU A 71 10.16 22.53 14.22
N LYS A 72 9.34 23.38 13.61
CA LYS A 72 9.34 24.82 13.90
C LYS A 72 8.95 25.13 15.34
N CYS A 73 7.96 24.43 15.89
CA CYS A 73 7.57 24.55 17.30
C CYS A 73 8.73 24.16 18.24
N LEU A 74 9.47 23.10 17.91
CA LEU A 74 10.66 22.69 18.67
C LEU A 74 11.72 23.80 18.69
N ASP A 75 12.03 24.40 17.54
CA ASP A 75 13.01 25.51 17.45
C ASP A 75 12.62 26.72 18.33
N ILE A 76 11.33 27.08 18.31
CA ILE A 76 10.80 28.17 19.14
C ILE A 76 10.93 27.80 20.63
N VAL A 77 10.53 26.58 21.01
CA VAL A 77 10.60 26.13 22.41
C VAL A 77 12.05 26.07 22.89
N ALA A 78 12.98 25.56 22.07
CA ALA A 78 14.41 25.55 22.41
C ALA A 78 14.96 26.96 22.64
N THR A 79 14.57 27.92 21.80
CA THR A 79 14.95 29.34 21.96
C THR A 79 14.38 29.96 23.23
N LEU A 80 13.17 29.57 23.63
CA LEU A 80 12.52 30.04 24.87
C LEU A 80 13.07 29.34 26.11
N GLN A 81 13.46 28.06 26.00
CA GLN A 81 14.07 27.29 27.09
C GLN A 81 15.40 27.89 27.54
N ALA A 82 16.21 28.36 26.59
CA ALA A 82 17.43 29.13 26.87
C ALA A 82 17.16 30.41 27.71
N LYS A 83 15.91 30.86 27.76
CA LYS A 83 15.48 32.07 28.48
C LYS A 83 14.71 31.78 29.77
N LYS A 84 13.97 30.66 29.91
CA LYS A 84 13.04 30.42 31.04
C LYS A 84 12.72 28.97 31.47
N GLY A 85 13.45 27.93 31.03
CA GLY A 85 13.31 26.57 31.61
C GLY A 85 11.98 25.85 31.34
N ALA A 86 11.72 25.45 30.10
CA ALA A 86 10.49 24.76 29.66
C ALA A 86 10.72 23.30 29.21
N GLY A 87 11.50 22.52 29.98
CA GLY A 87 12.04 21.19 29.60
C GLY A 87 11.00 20.18 29.10
N GLU A 88 9.84 20.09 29.76
CA GLU A 88 8.81 19.08 29.49
C GLU A 88 8.13 19.24 28.13
N ALA A 89 7.88 20.48 27.69
CA ALA A 89 7.25 20.76 26.40
C ALA A 89 8.14 20.31 25.22
N ASN A 90 9.46 20.47 25.34
CA ASN A 90 10.41 20.01 24.32
C ASN A 90 10.44 18.48 24.23
N ALA A 91 10.49 17.79 25.37
CA ALA A 91 10.46 16.33 25.40
C ALA A 91 9.17 15.77 24.76
N LEU A 92 8.01 16.37 25.05
CA LEU A 92 6.74 15.99 24.44
C LEU A 92 6.73 16.21 22.92
N LEU A 93 7.16 17.39 22.47
CA LEU A 93 7.21 17.73 21.04
C LEU A 93 8.18 16.83 20.28
N GLN A 94 9.32 16.48 20.88
CA GLN A 94 10.31 15.61 20.27
C GLN A 94 9.79 14.18 20.12
N LYS A 95 9.09 13.66 21.13
CA LYS A 95 8.37 12.38 21.04
C LYS A 95 7.28 12.41 19.98
N ASN A 96 6.51 13.49 19.89
CA ASN A 96 5.49 13.64 18.85
C ASN A 96 6.09 13.67 17.44
N LEU A 97 7.23 14.34 17.27
CA LEU A 97 7.97 14.37 16.00
C LEU A 97 8.45 12.98 15.60
N GLU A 98 9.06 12.25 16.53
CA GLU A 98 9.54 10.89 16.32
C GLU A 98 8.39 9.95 15.92
N ASN A 99 7.27 10.01 16.64
CA ASN A 99 6.07 9.23 16.33
C ASN A 99 5.51 9.58 14.93
N ALA A 100 5.48 10.86 14.56
CA ALA A 100 4.99 11.31 13.26
C ALA A 100 5.89 10.81 12.12
N LYS A 101 7.22 10.89 12.31
CA LYS A 101 8.22 10.38 11.34
C LYS A 101 8.13 8.85 11.19
N GLY A 102 8.05 8.11 12.30
CA GLY A 102 7.88 6.65 12.25
C GLY A 102 6.55 6.23 11.61
N SER A 103 5.46 6.94 11.90
CA SER A 103 4.17 6.69 11.24
C SER A 103 4.22 6.94 9.73
N LEU A 104 4.95 7.98 9.31
CA LEU A 104 5.17 8.29 7.90
C LEU A 104 5.95 7.17 7.18
N GLU A 105 7.00 6.64 7.82
CA GLU A 105 7.79 5.52 7.27
C GLU A 105 6.93 4.27 7.07
N VAL A 106 6.12 3.90 8.07
CA VAL A 106 5.18 2.77 7.97
C VAL A 106 4.20 2.98 6.81
N LEU A 107 3.59 4.17 6.69
CA LEU A 107 2.68 4.51 5.60
C LEU A 107 3.33 4.43 4.22
N VAL A 108 4.58 4.87 4.09
CA VAL A 108 5.34 4.76 2.84
C VAL A 108 5.48 3.30 2.43
N GLY A 109 5.79 2.42 3.39
CA GLY A 109 5.83 0.98 3.15
C GLY A 109 4.47 0.42 2.71
N ASP A 110 3.39 0.79 3.38
CA ASP A 110 2.04 0.31 3.06
C ASP A 110 1.58 0.75 1.66
N LEU A 111 1.89 2.00 1.30
CA LEU A 111 1.64 2.53 -0.04
C LEU A 111 2.43 1.77 -1.10
N GLN A 112 3.69 1.41 -0.82
CA GLN A 112 4.46 0.59 -1.76
C GLN A 112 3.80 -0.77 -1.99
N PHE A 113 3.38 -1.44 -0.91
CA PHE A 113 2.66 -2.72 -1.02
C PHE A 113 1.41 -2.59 -1.88
N LEU A 114 0.60 -1.54 -1.69
CA LEU A 114 -0.62 -1.31 -2.48
C LEU A 114 -0.34 -1.08 -3.96
N ARG A 115 0.71 -0.32 -4.30
CA ARG A 115 1.13 -0.13 -5.70
C ARG A 115 1.49 -1.45 -6.37
N ASP A 116 2.20 -2.32 -5.64
CA ASP A 116 2.55 -3.65 -6.13
C ASP A 116 1.28 -4.49 -6.37
N GLN A 117 0.32 -4.46 -5.43
CA GLN A 117 -0.95 -5.20 -5.59
C GLN A 117 -1.78 -4.68 -6.77
N VAL A 118 -1.90 -3.36 -6.92
CA VAL A 118 -2.57 -2.72 -8.06
C VAL A 118 -1.94 -3.18 -9.37
N THR A 119 -0.61 -3.18 -9.44
CA THR A 119 0.14 -3.58 -10.65
C THR A 119 -0.11 -5.05 -10.98
N ILE A 120 0.02 -5.95 -10.01
CA ILE A 120 -0.21 -7.39 -10.20
C ILE A 120 -1.64 -7.65 -10.66
N THR A 121 -2.65 -7.05 -10.01
CA THR A 121 -4.05 -7.22 -10.41
C THR A 121 -4.33 -6.70 -11.81
N GLN A 122 -3.76 -5.56 -12.20
CA GLN A 122 -3.92 -5.03 -13.57
C GLN A 122 -3.31 -5.97 -14.62
N VAL A 123 -2.12 -6.51 -14.36
CA VAL A 123 -1.49 -7.51 -15.24
C VAL A 123 -2.35 -8.76 -15.33
N THR A 124 -2.86 -9.26 -14.20
CA THR A 124 -3.74 -10.44 -14.17
C THR A 124 -5.02 -10.20 -14.97
N ILE A 125 -5.68 -9.04 -14.82
CA ILE A 125 -6.86 -8.67 -15.63
C ILE A 125 -6.53 -8.71 -17.12
N ALA A 126 -5.41 -8.10 -17.53
CA ALA A 126 -4.98 -8.08 -18.92
C ALA A 126 -4.71 -9.50 -19.46
N ARG A 127 -4.08 -10.37 -18.65
CA ARG A 127 -3.83 -11.77 -19.00
C ARG A 127 -5.13 -12.55 -19.21
N VAL A 128 -6.09 -12.43 -18.29
CA VAL A 128 -7.40 -13.10 -18.39
C VAL A 128 -8.15 -12.65 -19.64
N TYR A 129 -8.18 -11.34 -19.90
CA TYR A 129 -8.81 -10.78 -21.10
C TYR A 129 -8.15 -11.28 -22.40
N ASN A 130 -6.82 -11.22 -22.48
CA ASN A 130 -6.07 -11.67 -23.66
C ASN A 130 -6.25 -13.16 -23.91
N TRP A 131 -6.26 -13.98 -22.85
CA TRP A 131 -6.51 -15.42 -22.94
C TRP A 131 -7.90 -15.70 -23.51
N ASP A 132 -8.94 -15.03 -23.02
CA ASP A 132 -10.32 -15.18 -23.49
C ASP A 132 -10.47 -14.80 -24.98
N VAL A 133 -9.84 -13.69 -25.40
CA VAL A 133 -9.77 -13.30 -26.82
C VAL A 133 -9.09 -14.39 -27.66
N HIS A 134 -7.99 -14.96 -27.18
CA HIS A 134 -7.29 -16.04 -27.87
C HIS A 134 -8.15 -17.30 -28.00
N GLN A 135 -8.84 -17.71 -26.92
CA GLN A 135 -9.74 -18.86 -26.93
C GLN A 135 -10.90 -18.69 -27.91
N ARG A 136 -11.49 -17.48 -27.99
CA ARG A 136 -12.56 -17.20 -28.96
C ARG A 136 -12.08 -17.31 -30.41
N ARG A 137 -10.83 -16.96 -30.71
CA ARG A 137 -10.26 -17.06 -32.05
C ARG A 137 -9.97 -18.51 -32.48
N ILE A 138 -9.58 -19.38 -31.55
CA ILE A 138 -9.34 -20.80 -31.83
C ILE A 138 -10.64 -21.56 -32.09
N LYS A 139 -11.75 -21.12 -31.48
CA LYS A 139 -13.08 -21.75 -31.62
C LYS A 139 -13.84 -21.33 -32.89
N GLN A 140 -13.28 -20.42 -33.70
CA GLN A 140 -13.80 -20.01 -35.00
C GLN A 140 -13.10 -20.78 -36.12
#